data_AF-A0A8J7MCR9-F1
#
_entry.id   AF-A0A8J7MCR9-F1
#
_cell.length_a   1.000
_cell.length_b   1.000
_cell.length_c   1.000
_cell.angle_alpha   90.00
_cell.angle_beta   90.00
_cell.angle_gamma   90.00
#
_symmetry.space_group_name_H-M   'P 1'
#
loop_
_entity.id
_entity.type
_entity.pdbx_description
1 polymer ?
#
loop_
_entity_poly.entity_id
_entity_poly.type
_entity_poly.pdbx_seq_one_letter_code
_entity_poly.pdbx_strand_id
1 'polypeptide(L)'
;MKKFISLCLALPALATALHADNSTPTGSLTAPTSVPEGTQAKIAWNIVLPDGGANITDQDTLEPLQKSKIEVRCIGAGYWGGTKTVKLQMKINNKTYQLFDNKAKYFTSGTILAENITVKTTDKINFGMMGVSNQSGKYYRWSDTPRTDPDHSFIALANGDDFPNYTPMGSDGDVDSYLRPYLNDDSNTVSIGPKDVIFIAELDRRYTYEQSGDPADKGYDMQDMVFLVSFIPIGNN
;
A
#
# COMPACT_ATOMS: atom_id res chain seq x y z
N MET A 1 -55.54 -52.09 25.14
CA MET A 1 -54.63 -51.75 24.02
C MET A 1 -53.95 -50.42 24.35
N LYS A 2 -52.65 -50.43 24.69
CA LYS A 2 -51.89 -49.22 25.04
C LYS A 2 -51.26 -48.64 23.76
N LYS A 3 -51.62 -47.40 23.41
CA LYS A 3 -51.00 -46.66 22.29
C LYS A 3 -49.73 -45.96 22.81
N PHE A 4 -48.58 -46.29 22.23
CA PHE A 4 -47.35 -45.53 22.41
C PHE A 4 -47.37 -44.32 21.47
N ILE A 5 -47.24 -43.12 22.04
CA ILE A 5 -47.00 -41.89 21.29
C ILE A 5 -45.49 -41.75 21.20
N SER A 6 -44.94 -41.86 19.98
CA SER A 6 -43.53 -41.61 19.70
C SER A 6 -43.35 -40.11 19.47
N LEU A 7 -42.60 -39.46 20.36
CA LEU A 7 -42.24 -38.05 20.27
C LEU A 7 -40.92 -37.95 19.49
N CYS A 8 -40.99 -37.57 18.22
CA CYS A 8 -39.81 -37.34 17.39
C CYS A 8 -39.25 -35.94 17.71
N LEU A 9 -38.18 -35.88 18.50
CA LEU A 9 -37.41 -34.66 18.76
C LEU A 9 -36.56 -34.34 17.52
N ALA A 10 -37.02 -33.41 16.69
CA ALA A 10 -36.18 -32.81 15.66
C ALA A 10 -35.23 -31.80 16.32
N LEU A 11 -33.95 -32.15 16.43
CA LEU A 11 -32.91 -31.15 16.74
C LEU A 11 -32.74 -30.23 15.52
N PRO A 12 -32.76 -28.89 15.67
CA PRO A 12 -32.28 -28.01 14.63
C PRO A 12 -30.75 -28.19 14.53
N ALA A 13 -30.30 -28.74 13.41
CA ALA A 13 -28.89 -28.70 13.04
C ALA A 13 -28.52 -27.23 12.80
N LEU A 14 -27.83 -26.60 13.75
CA LEU A 14 -27.07 -25.39 13.46
C LEU A 14 -25.95 -25.79 12.49
N ALA A 15 -26.18 -25.59 11.20
CA ALA A 15 -25.11 -25.50 10.23
C ALA A 15 -24.33 -24.21 10.55
N THR A 16 -23.24 -24.33 11.31
CA THR A 16 -22.18 -23.33 11.27
C THR A 16 -21.67 -23.31 9.85
N ALA A 17 -22.03 -22.29 9.08
CA ALA A 17 -21.29 -21.97 7.87
C ALA A 17 -19.83 -21.78 8.30
N LEU A 18 -18.97 -22.73 7.94
CA LEU A 18 -17.52 -22.51 7.96
C LEU A 18 -17.30 -21.28 7.08
N HIS A 19 -17.03 -20.16 7.73
CA HIS A 19 -16.64 -18.94 7.04
C HIS A 19 -15.40 -19.29 6.23
N ALA A 20 -15.48 -19.21 4.90
CA ALA A 20 -14.32 -19.41 4.05
C ALA A 20 -13.30 -18.35 4.45
N ASP A 21 -12.21 -18.78 5.09
CA ASP A 21 -11.10 -17.90 5.42
C ASP A 21 -10.42 -17.51 4.11
N ASN A 22 -10.83 -16.37 3.55
CA ASN A 22 -10.31 -15.80 2.32
C ASN A 22 -8.91 -15.20 2.55
N SER A 23 -8.06 -15.86 3.35
CA SER A 23 -6.66 -15.48 3.60
C SER A 23 -5.68 -16.48 3.00
N THR A 24 -6.15 -17.66 2.58
CA THR A 24 -5.33 -18.74 2.03
C THR A 24 -5.28 -18.67 0.49
N PRO A 25 -4.07 -18.58 -0.13
CA PRO A 25 -3.90 -18.79 -1.56
C PRO A 25 -4.52 -20.11 -2.01
N THR A 26 -5.36 -20.06 -3.03
CA THR A 26 -5.88 -21.26 -3.69
C THR A 26 -5.22 -21.40 -5.05
N GLY A 27 -5.42 -22.53 -5.74
CA GLY A 27 -4.86 -22.67 -7.07
C GLY A 27 -4.98 -24.06 -7.64
N SER A 28 -4.54 -24.21 -8.88
CA SER A 28 -4.46 -25.49 -9.58
C SER A 28 -3.05 -25.71 -10.14
N LEU A 29 -2.50 -26.89 -9.90
CA LEU A 29 -1.26 -27.33 -10.52
C LEU A 29 -1.62 -28.17 -11.75
N THR A 30 -1.22 -27.71 -12.93
CA THR A 30 -1.31 -28.48 -14.17
C THR A 30 0.06 -29.04 -14.48
N ALA A 31 0.16 -30.36 -14.54
CA ALA A 31 1.36 -31.07 -14.93
C ALA A 31 1.00 -32.16 -15.96
N PRO A 32 1.85 -32.40 -16.97
CA PRO A 32 1.66 -33.50 -17.91
C PRO A 32 1.78 -34.84 -17.18
N THR A 33 0.90 -35.78 -17.49
CA THR A 33 0.89 -37.13 -16.89
C THR A 33 1.99 -38.04 -17.43
N SER A 34 2.60 -37.67 -18.56
CA SER A 34 3.78 -38.32 -19.13
C SER A 34 4.58 -37.31 -19.96
N VAL A 35 5.89 -37.49 -20.04
CA VAL A 35 6.81 -36.58 -20.72
C VAL A 35 7.73 -37.42 -21.61
N PRO A 36 7.76 -37.20 -22.93
CA PRO A 36 8.67 -37.92 -23.82
C PRO A 36 10.13 -37.76 -23.41
N GLU A 37 10.91 -38.82 -23.59
CA GLU A 37 12.35 -38.79 -23.35
C GLU A 37 13.01 -37.68 -24.16
N GLY A 38 13.87 -36.88 -23.51
CA GLY A 38 14.52 -35.72 -24.13
C GLY A 38 13.67 -34.44 -24.18
N THR A 39 12.46 -34.42 -23.61
CA THR A 39 11.63 -33.20 -23.52
C THR A 39 11.48 -32.70 -22.09
N GLN A 40 11.32 -31.38 -21.93
CA GLN A 40 11.15 -30.75 -20.62
C GLN A 40 9.67 -30.64 -20.27
N ALA A 41 9.29 -31.20 -19.11
CA ALA A 41 7.94 -31.09 -18.59
C ALA A 41 7.59 -29.63 -18.33
N LYS A 42 6.45 -29.15 -18.85
CA LYS A 42 5.90 -27.84 -18.49
C LYS A 42 4.90 -28.01 -17.36
N ILE A 43 5.27 -27.54 -16.18
CA ILE A 43 4.38 -27.44 -15.02
C ILE A 43 3.84 -26.01 -15.01
N ALA A 44 2.53 -25.85 -14.90
CA ALA A 44 1.88 -24.55 -14.72
C ALA A 44 1.17 -24.54 -13.37
N TRP A 45 1.43 -23.53 -12.55
CA TRP A 45 0.72 -23.34 -11.29
C TRP A 45 -0.11 -22.07 -11.40
N ASN A 46 -1.44 -22.23 -11.40
CA ASN A 46 -2.39 -21.12 -11.37
C ASN A 46 -2.72 -20.84 -9.92
N ILE A 47 -2.10 -19.83 -9.31
CA ILE A 47 -2.39 -19.41 -7.94
C ILE A 47 -3.43 -18.29 -8.00
N VAL A 48 -4.52 -18.46 -7.27
CA VAL A 48 -5.48 -17.39 -6.94
C VAL A 48 -5.13 -16.91 -5.54
N LEU A 49 -4.50 -15.74 -5.48
CA LEU A 49 -4.31 -15.05 -4.21
C LEU A 49 -5.66 -14.51 -3.74
N PRO A 50 -6.01 -14.68 -2.46
CA PRO A 50 -7.24 -14.11 -1.97
C PRO A 50 -7.20 -12.59 -2.02
N ASP A 51 -8.36 -12.00 -2.25
CA ASP A 51 -8.59 -10.57 -2.06
C ASP A 51 -8.11 -10.18 -0.66
N GLY A 52 -7.17 -9.26 -0.62
CA GLY A 52 -6.62 -8.67 0.58
C GLY A 52 -5.96 -7.36 0.16
N GLY A 53 -5.72 -6.46 1.10
CA GLY A 53 -5.35 -5.09 0.76
C GLY A 53 -6.43 -4.12 1.20
N ALA A 54 -6.53 -3.03 0.46
CA ALA A 54 -7.51 -1.98 0.68
C ALA A 54 -7.98 -1.41 -0.65
N ASN A 55 -9.22 -0.92 -0.66
CA ASN A 55 -9.63 0.01 -1.69
C ASN A 55 -8.94 1.34 -1.44
N ILE A 56 -8.46 1.98 -2.51
CA ILE A 56 -8.01 3.37 -2.48
C ILE A 56 -9.23 4.23 -2.81
N THR A 57 -9.78 4.91 -1.81
CA THR A 57 -10.88 5.87 -1.93
C THR A 57 -10.35 7.28 -1.76
N ASP A 58 -11.06 8.27 -2.32
CA ASP A 58 -10.67 9.68 -2.24
C ASP A 58 -9.22 9.95 -2.72
N GLN A 59 -8.68 9.07 -3.56
CA GLN A 59 -7.31 8.99 -4.13
C GLN A 59 -6.17 8.56 -3.19
N ASP A 60 -6.36 8.60 -1.87
CA ASP A 60 -5.29 8.32 -0.91
C ASP A 60 -5.76 7.69 0.42
N THR A 61 -7.08 7.54 0.60
CA THR A 61 -7.66 6.88 1.76
C THR A 61 -7.71 5.39 1.52
N LEU A 62 -7.19 4.61 2.47
CA LEU A 62 -7.27 3.15 2.39
C LEU A 62 -8.45 2.65 3.23
N GLU A 63 -9.32 1.87 2.59
CA GLU A 63 -10.42 1.15 3.21
C GLU A 63 -10.12 -0.37 3.15
N PRO A 64 -9.72 -1.01 4.28
CA PRO A 64 -9.32 -2.41 4.28
C PRO A 64 -10.42 -3.34 3.76
N LEU A 65 -10.06 -4.28 2.90
CA LEU A 65 -11.02 -5.27 2.37
C LEU A 65 -11.36 -6.37 3.37
N GLN A 66 -10.49 -6.57 4.37
CA GLN A 66 -10.69 -7.54 5.44
C GLN A 66 -9.91 -7.17 6.70
N LYS A 67 -10.24 -7.85 7.80
CA LYS A 67 -9.51 -7.72 9.06
C LYS A 67 -8.04 -8.11 8.84
N SER A 68 -7.14 -7.18 9.09
CA SER A 68 -5.72 -7.33 8.75
C SER A 68 -4.82 -6.71 9.82
N LYS A 69 -3.56 -7.10 9.85
CA LYS A 69 -2.47 -6.32 10.40
C LYS A 69 -1.85 -5.49 9.28
N ILE A 70 -1.54 -4.24 9.56
CA ILE A 70 -0.78 -3.41 8.63
C ILE A 70 0.71 -3.43 8.98
N GLU A 71 1.52 -3.43 7.93
CA GLU A 71 2.95 -3.13 7.97
C GLU A 71 3.21 -1.90 7.09
N VAL A 72 3.95 -0.92 7.61
CA VAL A 72 4.40 0.26 6.85
C VAL A 72 5.91 0.21 6.73
N ARG A 73 6.42 0.14 5.51
CA ARG A 73 7.83 -0.05 5.20
C ARG A 73 8.37 1.07 4.34
N CYS A 74 9.50 1.65 4.75
CA CYS A 74 10.23 2.62 3.92
C CYS A 74 10.71 1.98 2.62
N ILE A 75 10.48 2.64 1.49
CA ILE A 75 11.16 2.33 0.23
C ILE A 75 12.33 3.30 0.05
N GLY A 76 12.11 4.61 0.23
CA GLY A 76 13.16 5.62 0.11
C GLY A 76 12.65 7.04 0.33
N ALA A 77 13.57 7.99 0.44
CA ALA A 77 13.27 9.42 0.50
C ALA A 77 14.40 10.23 -0.12
N GLY A 78 14.09 11.01 -1.17
CA GLY A 78 15.03 11.88 -1.87
C GLY A 78 15.13 13.30 -1.29
N TYR A 79 14.20 13.71 -0.42
CA TYR A 79 13.97 15.12 -0.07
C TYR A 79 15.26 15.92 0.21
N TRP A 80 15.62 16.81 -0.74
CA TRP A 80 16.82 17.67 -0.70
C TRP A 80 18.12 16.90 -0.39
N GLY A 81 18.39 15.84 -1.16
CA GLY A 81 19.55 14.97 -0.97
C GLY A 81 19.60 14.30 0.41
N GLY A 82 18.43 14.09 1.04
CA GLY A 82 18.30 13.48 2.35
C GLY A 82 18.66 14.38 3.54
N THR A 83 18.99 15.66 3.31
CA THR A 83 19.53 16.55 4.37
C THR A 83 18.45 17.17 5.26
N LYS A 84 17.22 17.27 4.76
CA LYS A 84 16.09 17.91 5.42
C LYS A 84 15.28 16.91 6.23
N THR A 85 14.58 17.43 7.25
CA THR A 85 13.67 16.62 8.05
C THR A 85 12.40 16.34 7.27
N VAL A 86 11.95 15.10 7.34
CA VAL A 86 10.65 14.64 6.86
C VAL A 86 9.89 13.97 7.99
N LYS A 87 8.57 14.04 7.93
CA LYS A 87 7.68 13.36 8.88
C LYS A 87 6.67 12.50 8.14
N LEU A 88 6.41 11.32 8.70
CA LEU A 88 5.33 10.44 8.29
C LEU A 88 4.45 10.14 9.49
N GLN A 89 3.14 10.28 9.28
CA GLN A 89 2.12 9.85 10.19
C GLN A 89 1.07 9.04 9.48
N MET A 90 0.38 8.22 10.26
CA MET A 90 -0.77 7.45 9.82
C MET A 90 -1.92 7.72 10.78
N LYS A 91 -3.10 7.93 10.21
CA LYS A 91 -4.34 8.13 10.96
C LYS A 91 -5.30 6.99 10.62
N ILE A 92 -5.75 6.29 11.65
CA ILE A 92 -6.79 5.26 11.55
C ILE A 92 -8.01 5.78 12.28
N ASN A 93 -9.06 6.13 11.52
CA ASN A 93 -10.23 6.86 12.01
C ASN A 93 -9.81 8.14 12.77
N ASN A 94 -9.93 8.15 14.11
CA ASN A 94 -9.60 9.29 14.96
C ASN A 94 -8.26 9.13 15.70
N LYS A 95 -7.52 8.05 15.46
CA LYS A 95 -6.25 7.76 16.14
C LYS A 95 -5.07 8.01 15.21
N THR A 96 -4.14 8.84 15.67
CA THR A 96 -2.91 9.19 14.94
C THR A 96 -1.71 8.41 15.48
N TYR A 97 -0.86 7.97 14.57
CA TYR A 97 0.39 7.25 14.80
C TYR A 97 1.53 8.05 14.16
N GLN A 98 2.51 8.49 14.95
CA GLN A 98 3.75 9.04 14.42
C GLN A 98 4.65 7.88 13.97
N LEU A 99 4.94 7.79 12.68
CA LEU A 99 5.73 6.70 12.11
C LEU A 99 7.19 7.08 11.91
N PHE A 100 7.45 8.33 11.52
CA PHE A 100 8.80 8.82 11.29
C PHE A 100 8.89 10.34 11.53
N ASP A 101 9.96 10.81 12.16
CA ASP A 101 10.29 12.24 12.31
C ASP A 101 11.83 12.38 12.42
N ASN A 102 12.49 12.49 11.27
CA ASN A 102 13.94 12.63 11.21
C ASN A 102 14.39 13.15 9.83
N LYS A 103 15.69 13.31 9.61
CA LYS A 103 16.23 13.61 8.28
C LYS A 103 15.88 12.52 7.27
N ALA A 104 15.54 12.90 6.04
CA ALA A 104 15.16 12.00 4.96
C ALA A 104 16.20 10.90 4.68
N LYS A 105 17.49 11.18 4.84
CA LYS A 105 18.55 10.16 4.72
C LYS A 105 18.43 8.98 5.72
N TYR A 106 17.63 9.11 6.78
CA TYR A 106 17.35 8.03 7.73
C TYR A 106 16.05 7.28 7.42
N PHE A 107 15.32 7.71 6.40
CA PHE A 107 14.18 6.99 5.85
C PHE A 107 14.70 5.87 4.92
N THR A 108 15.38 4.90 5.54
CA THR A 108 16.17 3.89 4.84
C THR A 108 15.30 2.79 4.28
N SER A 109 15.52 2.42 3.01
CA SER A 109 14.84 1.31 2.33
C SER A 109 14.82 0.03 3.18
N GLY A 110 13.67 -0.63 3.24
CA GLY A 110 13.46 -1.85 4.00
C GLY A 110 13.15 -1.65 5.50
N THR A 111 13.30 -0.44 6.04
CA THR A 111 12.96 -0.17 7.46
C THR A 111 11.45 -0.28 7.68
N ILE A 112 11.03 -1.06 8.68
CA ILE A 112 9.63 -1.14 9.11
C ILE A 112 9.36 -0.02 10.11
N LEU A 113 8.42 0.87 9.78
CA LEU A 113 8.03 2.01 10.62
C LEU A 113 6.83 1.69 11.51
N ALA A 114 5.97 0.77 11.07
CA ALA A 114 4.84 0.28 11.83
C ALA A 114 4.57 -1.17 11.46
N GLU A 115 4.20 -1.98 12.45
CA GLU A 115 3.76 -3.35 12.25
C GLU A 115 2.73 -3.75 13.30
N ASN A 116 2.00 -4.83 13.06
CA ASN A 116 1.06 -5.44 14.00
C ASN A 116 -0.11 -4.54 14.44
N ILE A 117 -0.39 -3.44 13.74
CA ILE A 117 -1.57 -2.61 13.98
C ILE A 117 -2.75 -3.29 13.32
N THR A 118 -3.75 -3.66 14.11
CA THR A 118 -4.96 -4.33 13.60
C THR A 118 -5.93 -3.30 13.02
N VAL A 119 -6.41 -3.57 11.80
CA VAL A 119 -7.42 -2.79 11.10
C VAL A 119 -8.58 -3.68 10.68
N LYS A 120 -9.76 -3.08 10.52
CA LYS A 120 -11.02 -3.74 10.14
C LYS A 120 -11.60 -3.07 8.90
N THR A 121 -12.58 -3.72 8.28
CA THR A 121 -13.26 -3.22 7.08
C THR A 121 -14.01 -1.90 7.26
N THR A 122 -14.27 -1.50 8.50
CA THR A 122 -14.91 -0.22 8.84
C THR A 122 -13.91 0.92 9.07
N ASP A 123 -12.61 0.62 9.08
CA ASP A 123 -11.57 1.61 9.37
C ASP A 123 -11.21 2.41 8.12
N LYS A 124 -10.99 3.72 8.29
CA LYS A 124 -10.41 4.59 7.28
C LYS A 124 -8.97 4.91 7.66
N ILE A 125 -8.04 4.62 6.77
CA ILE A 125 -6.60 4.85 6.98
C ILE A 125 -6.15 5.97 6.06
N ASN A 126 -5.53 7.00 6.62
CA ASN A 126 -4.99 8.14 5.91
C ASN A 126 -3.52 8.32 6.30
N PHE A 127 -2.71 8.85 5.39
CA PHE A 127 -1.33 9.19 5.68
C PHE A 127 -1.12 10.69 5.60
N GLY A 128 -0.34 11.20 6.55
CA GLY A 128 0.10 12.59 6.58
C GLY A 128 1.61 12.62 6.44
N MET A 129 2.10 13.43 5.50
CA MET A 129 3.53 13.63 5.26
C MET A 129 3.88 15.10 5.35
N MET A 130 5.14 15.40 5.63
CA MET A 130 5.59 16.79 5.80
C MET A 130 7.10 16.91 5.61
N GLY A 131 7.54 17.88 4.79
CA GLY A 131 8.94 18.29 4.64
C GLY A 131 9.26 19.60 5.36
N VAL A 132 10.45 19.72 5.96
CA VAL A 132 10.90 20.94 6.64
C VAL A 132 11.93 21.69 5.82
N SER A 133 11.57 22.88 5.32
CA SER A 133 12.53 23.80 4.69
C SER A 133 13.36 24.58 5.71
N ASN A 134 14.65 24.74 5.41
CA ASN A 134 15.63 25.49 6.20
C ASN A 134 15.39 27.01 6.23
N GLN A 135 14.52 27.56 5.38
CA GLN A 135 14.34 29.03 5.31
C GLN A 135 13.59 29.64 6.50
N SER A 136 12.87 28.87 7.32
CA SER A 136 12.22 29.39 8.55
C SER A 136 11.65 28.28 9.47
N GLY A 137 12.02 27.01 9.29
CA GLY A 137 11.27 25.90 9.89
C GLY A 137 9.82 25.83 9.36
N LYS A 138 9.60 26.38 8.16
CA LYS A 138 8.31 26.31 7.47
C LYS A 138 8.12 24.87 6.99
N TYR A 139 7.13 24.25 7.60
CA TYR A 139 6.58 22.96 7.22
C TYR A 139 5.78 23.10 5.93
N TYR A 140 6.05 22.25 4.95
CA TYR A 140 5.14 22.10 3.80
C TYR A 140 4.08 21.07 4.16
N ARG A 141 2.84 21.58 4.20
CA ARG A 141 1.51 21.00 4.39
C ARG A 141 1.41 19.63 5.07
N TRP A 142 0.62 19.62 6.14
CA TRP A 142 0.00 18.45 6.73
C TRP A 142 -1.31 18.15 6.00
N SER A 143 -1.45 16.95 5.44
CA SER A 143 -2.72 16.50 4.83
C SER A 143 -3.51 15.68 5.86
N ASP A 144 -4.41 16.33 6.60
CA ASP A 144 -5.44 15.67 7.41
C ASP A 144 -6.86 16.02 6.96
N THR A 145 -6.99 16.74 5.84
CA THR A 145 -8.25 17.28 5.35
C THR A 145 -8.63 16.66 4.01
N PRO A 146 -9.87 16.15 3.87
CA PRO A 146 -10.42 15.75 2.58
C PRO A 146 -10.31 16.90 1.58
N ARG A 147 -9.81 16.52 0.41
CA ARG A 147 -9.51 17.30 -0.79
C ARG A 147 -10.48 18.45 -1.07
N THR A 148 -10.01 19.68 -0.96
CA THR A 148 -10.55 20.83 -1.72
C THR A 148 -9.53 21.43 -2.67
N ASP A 149 -8.31 20.90 -2.71
CA ASP A 149 -7.21 21.39 -3.54
C ASP A 149 -6.89 20.31 -4.60
N PRO A 150 -6.91 20.62 -5.90
CA PRO A 150 -6.71 19.64 -6.99
C PRO A 150 -5.29 19.05 -7.08
N ASP A 151 -4.40 19.35 -6.14
CA ASP A 151 -2.95 19.29 -6.35
C ASP A 151 -2.30 18.15 -5.57
N HIS A 152 -1.76 17.20 -6.33
CA HIS A 152 -1.39 15.84 -5.94
C HIS A 152 -0.07 15.72 -5.15
N SER A 153 0.07 16.35 -3.98
CA SER A 153 1.31 16.28 -3.19
C SER A 153 1.70 14.87 -2.71
N PHE A 154 0.79 13.90 -2.78
CA PHE A 154 1.10 12.48 -2.67
C PHE A 154 0.00 11.65 -3.33
N ILE A 155 0.33 10.43 -3.74
CA ILE A 155 -0.55 9.52 -4.46
C ILE A 155 -0.39 8.12 -3.88
N ALA A 156 -1.51 7.41 -3.70
CA ALA A 156 -1.53 5.99 -3.43
C ALA A 156 -1.67 5.21 -4.75
N LEU A 157 -0.83 4.20 -4.95
CA LEU A 157 -0.77 3.38 -6.15
C LEU A 157 -0.95 1.90 -5.78
N ALA A 158 -1.93 1.27 -6.39
CA ALA A 158 -2.15 -0.16 -6.36
C ALA A 158 -1.37 -0.87 -7.47
N ASN A 159 -1.35 -2.20 -7.43
CA ASN A 159 -0.74 -2.99 -8.50
C ASN A 159 -1.41 -2.72 -9.86
N GLY A 160 -0.61 -2.42 -10.88
CA GLY A 160 -1.05 -2.10 -12.23
C GLY A 160 -1.38 -0.63 -12.47
N ASP A 161 -1.38 0.21 -11.44
CA ASP A 161 -1.57 1.66 -11.62
C ASP A 161 -0.39 2.27 -12.38
N ASP A 162 -0.69 3.30 -13.18
CA ASP A 162 0.34 4.07 -13.90
C ASP A 162 1.25 4.77 -12.89
N PHE A 163 2.54 4.49 -12.99
CA PHE A 163 3.55 5.23 -12.25
C PHE A 163 3.76 6.57 -12.96
N PRO A 164 3.62 7.70 -12.26
CA PRO A 164 3.68 8.96 -12.94
C PRO A 164 5.12 9.28 -13.34
N ASN A 165 5.33 9.46 -14.64
CA ASN A 165 6.64 9.75 -15.22
C ASN A 165 6.98 11.24 -15.05
N TYR A 166 7.59 11.58 -13.91
CA TYR A 166 8.09 12.92 -13.65
C TYR A 166 9.60 13.01 -13.87
N THR A 167 10.07 14.15 -14.40
CA THR A 167 11.49 14.36 -14.69
C THR A 167 12.21 14.84 -13.41
N PRO A 168 13.19 14.08 -12.87
CA PRO A 168 13.94 14.49 -11.69
C PRO A 168 14.66 15.83 -11.91
N MET A 169 14.78 16.66 -10.87
CA MET A 169 15.62 17.86 -10.93
C MET A 169 17.01 17.61 -10.37
N GLY A 170 18.01 17.58 -11.26
CA GLY A 170 19.43 17.61 -10.88
C GLY A 170 20.10 16.23 -10.82
N SER A 171 21.19 16.15 -10.07
CA SER A 171 21.99 14.92 -9.88
C SER A 171 21.58 14.11 -8.64
N ASP A 172 20.43 14.45 -8.04
CA ASP A 172 19.90 13.71 -6.92
C ASP A 172 19.46 12.34 -7.45
N GLY A 173 20.06 11.29 -6.90
CA GLY A 173 20.03 9.94 -7.46
C GLY A 173 18.62 9.49 -7.81
N ASP A 174 18.49 8.94 -9.02
CA ASP A 174 17.24 8.45 -9.59
C ASP A 174 16.49 7.59 -8.57
N VAL A 175 15.27 8.01 -8.23
CA VAL A 175 14.32 7.19 -7.46
C VAL A 175 13.96 5.90 -8.14
N ASP A 176 14.14 5.89 -9.45
CA ASP A 176 14.29 4.71 -10.27
C ASP A 176 15.10 3.61 -9.55
N SER A 177 16.20 3.94 -8.87
CA SER A 177 17.04 2.95 -8.18
C SER A 177 16.35 2.19 -7.04
N TYR A 178 15.46 2.83 -6.28
CA TYR A 178 14.76 2.19 -5.15
C TYR A 178 13.32 1.79 -5.45
N LEU A 179 12.70 2.37 -6.50
CA LEU A 179 11.38 1.94 -6.99
C LEU A 179 11.45 0.81 -8.01
N ARG A 180 12.57 0.60 -8.71
CA ARG A 180 12.76 -0.48 -9.70
C ARG A 180 12.22 -1.85 -9.27
N PRO A 181 12.40 -2.33 -8.02
CA PRO A 181 11.84 -3.62 -7.62
C PRO A 181 10.30 -3.68 -7.59
N TYR A 182 9.63 -2.53 -7.64
CA TYR A 182 8.19 -2.34 -7.52
C TYR A 182 7.54 -1.82 -8.80
N LEU A 183 8.28 -1.75 -9.91
CA LEU A 183 7.77 -1.37 -11.22
C LEU A 183 7.86 -2.56 -12.18
N ASN A 184 6.96 -2.61 -13.16
CA ASN A 184 7.06 -3.57 -14.26
C ASN A 184 8.30 -3.29 -15.13
N ASP A 185 8.65 -4.23 -16.00
CA ASP A 185 9.83 -4.12 -16.89
C ASP A 185 9.80 -2.88 -17.80
N ASP A 186 8.60 -2.33 -18.06
CA ASP A 186 8.41 -1.10 -18.82
C ASP A 186 8.61 0.19 -18.00
N SER A 187 8.78 0.06 -16.68
CA SER A 187 8.91 1.14 -15.68
C SER A 187 7.76 2.15 -15.68
N ASN A 188 6.63 1.83 -16.33
CA ASN A 188 5.48 2.73 -16.46
C ASN A 188 4.35 2.35 -15.51
N THR A 189 4.35 1.13 -14.98
CA THR A 189 3.27 0.63 -14.12
C THR A 189 3.81 -0.03 -12.87
N VAL A 190 3.07 0.11 -11.78
CA VAL A 190 3.42 -0.48 -10.48
C VAL A 190 3.23 -2.01 -10.52
N SER A 191 4.23 -2.73 -10.00
CA SER A 191 4.24 -4.18 -9.86
C SER A 191 4.41 -4.57 -8.39
N ILE A 192 3.29 -4.72 -7.67
CA ILE A 192 3.25 -5.08 -6.25
C ILE A 192 2.21 -6.18 -5.99
N GLY A 193 2.23 -6.77 -4.79
CA GLY A 193 1.23 -7.75 -4.41
C GLY A 193 -0.17 -7.13 -4.34
N PRO A 194 -1.25 -7.91 -4.52
CA PRO A 194 -2.62 -7.40 -4.41
C PRO A 194 -2.96 -6.84 -3.03
N LYS A 195 -2.15 -7.17 -2.01
CA LYS A 195 -2.30 -6.76 -0.62
C LYS A 195 -1.48 -5.53 -0.25
N ASP A 196 -0.80 -4.94 -1.23
CA ASP A 196 0.14 -3.86 -1.01
C ASP A 196 -0.33 -2.58 -1.72
N VAL A 197 0.00 -1.44 -1.12
CA VAL A 197 -0.21 -0.11 -1.70
C VAL A 197 1.08 0.68 -1.55
N ILE A 198 1.55 1.29 -2.64
CA ILE A 198 2.68 2.21 -2.62
C ILE A 198 2.16 3.63 -2.44
N PHE A 199 2.83 4.40 -1.60
CA PHE A 199 2.65 5.84 -1.52
C PHE A 199 3.89 6.53 -2.05
N ILE A 200 3.69 7.54 -2.89
CA ILE A 200 4.72 8.46 -3.36
C ILE A 200 4.32 9.89 -3.02
N ALA A 201 5.28 10.75 -2.70
CA ALA A 201 5.02 12.11 -2.27
C ALA A 201 6.04 13.12 -2.80
N GLU A 202 5.54 14.33 -3.02
CA GLU A 202 6.27 15.56 -3.28
C GLU A 202 6.07 16.51 -2.10
N LEU A 203 7.16 16.94 -1.46
CA LEU A 203 7.18 17.70 -0.22
C LEU A 203 7.73 19.12 -0.39
N ASP A 204 8.27 19.52 -1.55
CA ASP A 204 8.65 20.91 -1.84
C ASP A 204 7.84 21.54 -2.97
N ARG A 205 6.63 21.99 -2.62
CA ARG A 205 5.74 22.68 -3.56
C ARG A 205 6.26 24.05 -4.05
N ARG A 206 7.32 24.60 -3.43
CA ARG A 206 7.66 26.03 -3.54
C ARG A 206 8.29 26.42 -4.88
N TYR A 207 8.64 25.47 -5.76
CA TYR A 207 9.37 25.75 -6.99
C TYR A 207 8.69 25.37 -8.31
N THR A 208 7.57 24.67 -8.30
CA THR A 208 7.05 24.04 -9.53
C THR A 208 5.55 24.19 -9.67
N TYR A 209 4.74 23.41 -8.97
CA TYR A 209 3.30 23.38 -9.24
C TYR A 209 2.55 24.67 -8.84
N GLU A 210 2.84 25.29 -7.68
CA GLU A 210 2.17 26.55 -7.27
C GLU A 210 2.46 27.73 -8.20
N GLN A 211 3.57 27.68 -8.95
CA GLN A 211 3.98 28.79 -9.81
C GLN A 211 3.60 28.59 -11.28
N SER A 212 3.52 27.34 -11.78
CA SER A 212 3.19 27.07 -13.19
C SER A 212 1.88 26.33 -13.42
N GLY A 213 1.37 25.59 -12.43
CA GLY A 213 0.29 24.61 -12.63
C GLY A 213 0.68 23.41 -13.50
N ASP A 214 1.97 23.25 -13.83
CA ASP A 214 2.50 22.18 -14.66
C ASP A 214 3.22 21.13 -13.78
N PRO A 215 2.73 19.88 -13.71
CA PRO A 215 3.42 18.81 -12.98
C PRO A 215 4.71 18.33 -13.69
N ALA A 216 5.01 18.81 -14.90
CA ALA A 216 6.28 18.59 -15.59
C ALA A 216 7.37 19.64 -15.24
N ASP A 217 7.08 20.58 -14.34
CA ASP A 217 8.05 21.59 -13.93
C ASP A 217 9.23 21.00 -13.15
N LYS A 218 10.39 21.64 -13.31
CA LYS A 218 11.68 21.19 -12.76
C LYS A 218 11.64 21.10 -11.24
N GLY A 219 11.53 19.89 -10.70
CA GLY A 219 11.57 19.62 -9.25
C GLY A 219 10.25 19.17 -8.66
N TYR A 220 9.24 18.87 -9.49
CA TYR A 220 8.06 18.09 -9.10
C TYR A 220 8.27 16.66 -9.59
N ASP A 221 8.98 15.84 -8.83
CA ASP A 221 9.35 14.49 -9.25
C ASP A 221 8.61 13.38 -8.48
N MET A 222 7.91 13.73 -7.38
CA MET A 222 7.19 12.78 -6.49
C MET A 222 8.12 11.78 -5.80
N GLN A 223 9.35 12.22 -5.55
CA GLN A 223 10.47 11.38 -5.11
C GLN A 223 10.92 11.70 -3.68
N ASP A 224 10.21 12.60 -3.02
CA ASP A 224 10.62 13.11 -1.72
C ASP A 224 10.43 12.07 -0.61
N MET A 225 9.36 11.28 -0.68
CA MET A 225 9.13 10.12 0.19
C MET A 225 8.34 9.02 -0.52
N VAL A 226 8.78 7.78 -0.33
CA VAL A 226 8.15 6.59 -0.89
C VAL A 226 8.08 5.49 0.16
N PHE A 227 6.90 4.91 0.39
CA PHE A 227 6.73 3.77 1.30
C PHE A 227 5.67 2.78 0.81
N LEU A 228 5.77 1.56 1.31
CA LEU A 228 4.84 0.47 1.07
C LEU A 228 3.95 0.27 2.29
N VAL A 229 2.66 0.04 2.06
CA VAL A 229 1.71 -0.41 3.07
C VAL A 229 1.22 -1.80 2.69
N SER A 230 1.48 -2.78 3.54
CA SER A 230 1.08 -4.18 3.33
C SER A 230 -0.03 -4.58 4.30
N PHE A 231 -1.08 -5.20 3.78
CA PHE A 231 -2.20 -5.74 4.56
C PHE A 231 -2.04 -7.25 4.74
N ILE A 232 -1.67 -7.66 5.93
CA ILE A 232 -1.48 -9.07 6.32
C ILE A 232 -2.79 -9.56 6.93
N PRO A 233 -3.57 -10.42 6.24
CA PRO A 233 -4.86 -10.86 6.76
C PRO A 233 -4.69 -11.58 8.08
N ILE A 234 -5.62 -11.34 9.01
CA ILE A 234 -5.71 -12.11 10.25
C ILE A 234 -7.06 -12.81 10.27
N GLY A 235 -7.06 -14.12 10.48
CA GLY A 235 -8.28 -14.91 10.57
C GLY A 235 -9.30 -14.28 11.52
N ASN A 236 -10.58 -14.41 11.19
CA ASN A 236 -11.67 -13.99 12.05
C ASN A 236 -11.80 -14.97 13.23
N ASN A 237 -10.93 -14.85 14.24
CA ASN A 237 -11.19 -15.40 15.57
C ASN A 237 -12.30 -14.61 16.26
#